data_AF-A0A0K0DI94-F1
#
_entry.id   AF-A0A0K0DI94-F1
#
_cell.length_a   1.000
_cell.length_b   1.000
_cell.length_c   1.000
_cell.angle_alpha   90.00
_cell.angle_beta   90.00
_cell.angle_gamma   90.00
#
_symmetry.space_group_name_H-M   'P 1'
#
loop_
_entity.id
_entity.type
_entity.pdbx_description
1 polymer ?
#
loop_
_entity_poly.entity_id
_entity_poly.type
_entity_poly.pdbx_seq_one_letter_code
_entity_poly.pdbx_strand_id
1 'polypeptide(L)'
;MVRIVTDGDYAPWYSRRSCPVFCYPCVPAYMGVWPARRCVLIVGAVLFFVGVMILLAMLLTCIAVECSNIAGALVPLGLILIIVGILLFHCGWAAHLLDDSGQVPIK
;
A
#
# COMPACT_ATOMS: atom_id res chain seq x y z
N MET A 1 3.76 -19.72 18.38
CA MET A 1 5.14 -19.54 18.85
C MET A 1 5.15 -18.37 19.83
N VAL A 2 5.26 -18.64 21.12
CA VAL A 2 5.29 -17.60 22.16
C VAL A 2 6.72 -17.05 22.21
N ARG A 3 6.93 -15.78 21.85
CA ARG A 3 8.25 -15.12 21.93
C ARG A 3 8.43 -14.55 23.33
N ILE A 4 9.36 -15.12 24.08
CA ILE A 4 9.88 -14.53 25.32
C ILE A 4 10.84 -13.42 24.88
N VAL A 5 10.39 -12.17 24.93
CA VAL A 5 11.25 -11.00 24.70
C VAL A 5 11.84 -10.62 26.06
N THR A 6 13.15 -10.74 26.20
CA THR A 6 13.92 -10.26 27.34
C THR A 6 13.94 -8.72 27.33
N ASP A 7 13.68 -8.09 28.49
CA ASP A 7 13.73 -6.64 28.67
C ASP A 7 15.14 -6.13 28.29
N GLY A 8 15.28 -5.59 27.07
CA GLY A 8 16.55 -5.07 26.56
C GLY A 8 16.81 -5.36 25.08
N ASP A 9 16.18 -6.38 24.49
CA ASP A 9 16.39 -6.72 23.09
C ASP A 9 15.50 -5.89 22.15
N TYR A 10 16.09 -5.32 21.09
CA TYR A 10 15.34 -4.62 20.05
C TYR A 10 14.40 -5.60 19.33
N ALA A 11 13.10 -5.47 19.60
CA ALA A 11 12.08 -6.14 18.81
C ALA A 11 11.70 -5.25 17.60
N PRO A 12 11.94 -5.69 16.35
CA PRO A 12 11.54 -4.92 15.17
C PRO A 12 10.02 -4.73 15.11
N TRP A 13 9.57 -3.61 14.55
CA TRP A 13 8.15 -3.21 14.49
C TRP A 13 7.24 -4.28 13.89
N TYR A 14 7.70 -4.99 12.85
CA TYR A 14 6.96 -6.10 12.24
C TYR A 14 6.77 -7.29 13.18
N SER A 15 7.68 -7.49 14.15
CA SER A 15 7.55 -8.55 15.16
C SER A 15 6.61 -8.17 16.30
N ARG A 16 6.40 -6.87 16.52
CA ARG A 16 5.46 -6.30 17.49
C ARG A 16 4.09 -5.99 16.89
N ARG A 17 3.85 -6.36 15.63
CA ARG A 17 2.59 -6.04 14.91
C ARG A 17 2.25 -4.54 14.97
N SER A 18 3.27 -3.70 15.00
CA SER A 18 3.14 -2.25 15.08
C SER A 18 3.57 -1.60 13.77
N CYS A 19 2.98 -0.46 13.45
CA CYS A 19 3.45 0.37 12.34
C CYS A 19 4.90 0.85 12.62
N PRO A 20 5.70 1.10 11.58
CA PRO A 20 6.95 1.84 11.75
C PRO A 20 6.71 3.18 12.45
N VAL A 21 7.69 3.67 13.22
CA VAL A 21 7.56 4.91 14.01
C VAL A 21 7.18 6.13 13.14
N PHE A 22 7.68 6.20 11.90
CA PHE A 22 7.35 7.29 10.99
C PHE A 22 5.89 7.28 10.50
N CYS A 23 5.18 6.16 10.65
CA CYS A 23 3.76 6.03 10.28
C CYS A 23 2.80 6.28 11.46
N TYR A 24 3.28 6.68 12.64
CA TYR A 24 2.40 6.99 13.79
C TYR A 24 1.30 8.04 13.47
N PRO A 25 1.59 9.15 12.75
CA PRO A 25 0.56 10.11 12.36
C PRO A 25 -0.54 9.51 11.47
N CYS A 26 -0.25 8.42 10.76
CA CYS A 26 -1.17 7.75 9.84
C CYS A 26 -2.03 6.68 10.52
N VAL A 27 -1.83 6.40 11.81
CA VAL A 27 -2.60 5.40 12.56
C VAL A 27 -4.11 5.64 12.47
N PRO A 28 -4.65 6.87 12.63
CA PRO A 28 -6.09 7.10 12.48
C PRO A 28 -6.65 6.68 11.12
N ALA A 29 -5.89 6.88 10.05
CA ALA A 29 -6.27 6.46 8.71
C ALA A 29 -6.30 4.94 8.57
N TYR A 30 -5.32 4.23 9.13
CA TYR A 30 -5.28 2.76 9.12
C TYR A 30 -6.45 2.16 9.91
N MET A 31 -6.80 2.77 11.04
CA MET A 31 -7.96 2.37 11.85
C MET A 31 -9.27 2.60 11.10
N GLY A 32 -9.40 3.71 10.37
CA GLY A 32 -10.56 3.97 9.51
C GLY A 32 -10.72 2.99 8.35
N VAL A 33 -9.61 2.50 7.79
CA VAL A 33 -9.58 1.51 6.70
C VAL A 33 -9.79 0.07 7.19
N TRP A 34 -9.55 -0.20 8.48
CA TRP A 34 -9.63 -1.53 9.09
C TRP A 34 -10.86 -2.39 8.72
N PRO A 35 -12.12 -1.90 8.74
CA PRO A 35 -13.28 -2.72 8.42
C PRO A 35 -13.25 -3.25 6.97
N ALA A 36 -12.59 -2.53 6.07
CA ALA A 36 -12.47 -2.87 4.66
C ALA A 36 -11.02 -3.26 4.26
N ARG A 37 -10.14 -3.60 5.22
CA ARG A 37 -8.69 -3.78 4.99
C ARG A 37 -8.35 -4.72 3.84
N ARG A 38 -9.06 -5.84 3.72
CA ARG A 38 -8.87 -6.82 2.62
C ARG A 38 -9.26 -6.22 1.28
N CYS A 39 -10.41 -5.55 1.22
CA CYS A 39 -10.87 -4.88 0.00
C CYS A 39 -9.89 -3.80 -0.43
N VAL A 40 -9.43 -2.96 0.51
CA VAL A 40 -8.47 -1.88 0.22
C VAL A 40 -7.12 -2.42 -0.26
N LEU A 41 -6.63 -3.51 0.33
CA LEU A 41 -5.40 -4.17 -0.12
C LEU A 41 -5.55 -4.72 -1.54
N ILE A 42 -6.64 -5.44 -1.82
CA ILE A 42 -6.89 -6.02 -3.16
C ILE A 42 -7.07 -4.92 -4.20
N VAL A 43 -7.86 -3.89 -3.92
CA VAL A 43 -8.07 -2.75 -4.82
C VAL A 43 -6.77 -2.00 -5.07
N GLY A 44 -5.97 -1.75 -4.02
CA GLY A 44 -4.66 -1.13 -4.16
C GLY A 44 -3.72 -1.94 -5.06
N ALA A 45 -3.67 -3.25 -4.89
CA ALA A 45 -2.89 -4.14 -5.76
C ALA A 45 -3.37 -4.08 -7.22
N VAL A 46 -4.69 -4.16 -7.46
CA VAL A 46 -5.27 -4.08 -8.81
C VAL A 46 -4.94 -2.74 -9.48
N LEU A 47 -5.13 -1.61 -8.78
CA LEU A 47 -4.81 -0.27 -9.32
C LEU A 47 -3.33 -0.13 -9.66
N PHE A 48 -2.44 -0.65 -8.80
CA PHE A 48 -1.01 -0.65 -9.06
C PHE A 48 -0.66 -1.46 -10.33
N PHE A 49 -1.18 -2.68 -10.46
CA PHE A 49 -0.95 -3.51 -11.65
C PHE A 49 -1.49 -2.85 -12.91
N VAL A 50 -2.71 -2.30 -12.86
CA VAL A 50 -3.31 -1.58 -14.00
C VAL A 50 -2.44 -0.39 -14.42
N GLY A 51 -1.97 0.42 -13.47
CA GLY A 51 -1.09 1.55 -13.75
C GLY A 51 0.23 1.12 -14.40
N VAL A 52 0.88 0.05 -13.90
CA VAL A 52 2.09 -0.51 -14.50
C VAL A 52 1.82 -1.04 -15.91
N MET A 53 0.73 -1.77 -16.12
CA MET A 53 0.37 -2.30 -17.44
C MET A 53 0.09 -1.18 -18.45
N ILE A 54 -0.54 -0.07 -18.04
CA ILE A 54 -0.76 1.10 -18.89
C ILE A 54 0.57 1.75 -19.30
N LEU A 55 1.51 1.94 -18.35
CA LEU A 55 2.82 2.52 -18.67
C LEU A 55 3.66 1.61 -19.58
N LEU A 56 3.63 0.29 -19.35
CA LEU A 56 4.31 -0.68 -20.22
C LEU A 56 3.70 -0.71 -21.62
N ALA A 57 2.37 -0.74 -21.72
CA ALA A 57 1.67 -0.67 -23.01
C ALA A 57 2.00 0.64 -23.74
N MET A 58 2.01 1.77 -23.03
CA MET A 58 2.38 3.06 -23.60
C MET A 58 3.83 3.02 -24.14
N LEU A 59 4.78 2.47 -23.37
CA LEU A 59 6.17 2.35 -23.80
C LEU A 59 6.27 1.54 -25.10
N LEU A 60 5.58 0.41 -25.18
CA LEU A 60 5.50 -0.41 -26.39
C LEU A 60 4.85 0.32 -27.57
N THR A 61 3.83 1.15 -27.35
CA THR A 61 3.22 1.95 -28.43
C THR A 61 4.12 3.10 -28.90
N CYS A 62 4.83 3.76 -27.99
CA CYS A 62 5.73 4.86 -28.31
C CYS A 62 6.99 4.43 -29.07
N ILE A 63 7.47 3.19 -28.88
CA ILE A 63 8.55 2.63 -29.72
C ILE A 63 8.06 2.22 -31.11
N ALA A 64 6.77 1.92 -31.26
CA ALA A 64 6.18 1.47 -32.51
C ALA A 64 5.73 2.65 -33.41
N VAL A 65 5.24 3.74 -32.81
CA VAL A 65 4.69 4.92 -33.51
C VAL A 65 5.00 6.19 -32.70
N GLU A 66 5.26 7.32 -33.37
CA GLU A 66 5.33 8.63 -32.69
C GLU A 66 3.99 8.96 -32.00
N CYS A 67 4.01 9.02 -30.67
CA CYS A 67 2.80 9.07 -29.84
C CYS A 67 2.80 10.25 -28.84
N SER A 68 3.26 11.44 -29.24
CA SER A 68 3.40 12.61 -28.36
C SER A 68 2.09 12.99 -27.64
N ASN A 69 0.96 13.02 -28.35
CA ASN A 69 -0.34 13.35 -27.76
C ASN A 69 -0.87 12.26 -26.80
N ILE A 70 -0.70 11.00 -27.15
CA ILE A 70 -1.19 9.87 -26.35
C ILE A 70 -0.36 9.72 -25.07
N ALA A 71 0.96 9.89 -25.18
CA ALA A 71 1.86 9.89 -24.03
C ALA A 71 1.50 10.98 -23.01
N GLY A 72 1.15 12.19 -23.48
CA GLY A 72 0.78 13.30 -22.60
C GLY A 72 -0.43 13.01 -21.69
N ALA A 73 -1.36 12.16 -22.13
CA ALA A 73 -2.55 11.80 -21.35
C ALA A 73 -2.37 10.51 -20.52
N LEU A 74 -1.73 9.48 -21.09
CA LEU A 74 -1.61 8.17 -20.44
C LEU A 74 -0.52 8.12 -19.36
N VAL A 75 0.56 8.88 -19.51
CA VAL A 75 1.62 8.95 -18.49
C VAL A 75 1.10 9.46 -17.14
N PRO A 76 0.44 10.64 -17.05
CA PRO A 76 -0.06 11.12 -15.77
C PRO A 76 -1.14 10.20 -15.19
N LEU A 77 -2.00 9.63 -16.04
CA LEU A 77 -3.00 8.66 -15.61
C LEU A 77 -2.36 7.42 -14.97
N GLY A 78 -1.36 6.82 -15.65
CA GLY A 78 -0.65 5.64 -15.15
C GLY A 78 0.09 5.93 -13.83
N LEU A 79 0.74 7.09 -13.72
CA LEU A 79 1.41 7.50 -12.49
C LEU A 79 0.43 7.70 -11.32
N ILE A 80 -0.71 8.35 -11.55
CA ILE A 80 -1.74 8.53 -10.52
C ILE A 80 -2.25 7.17 -10.03
N LEU A 81 -2.53 6.24 -10.96
CA LEU A 81 -2.98 4.89 -10.61
C LEU A 81 -1.95 4.13 -9.77
N ILE A 82 -0.66 4.25 -10.11
CA ILE A 82 0.43 3.65 -9.33
C ILE A 82 0.51 4.26 -7.93
N ILE A 83 0.50 5.59 -7.81
CA ILE A 83 0.62 6.28 -6.51
C ILE A 83 -0.56 5.91 -5.61
N VAL A 84 -1.79 6.01 -6.13
CA VAL A 84 -3.01 5.64 -5.40
C VAL A 84 -2.99 4.15 -5.04
N GLY A 85 -2.59 3.28 -5.97
CA GLY A 85 -2.46 1.84 -5.72
C GLY A 85 -1.50 1.51 -4.58
N ILE A 86 -0.30 2.11 -4.57
CA ILE A 86 0.69 1.94 -3.50
C ILE A 86 0.17 2.45 -2.17
N LEU A 87 -0.46 3.64 -2.14
CA LEU A 87 -1.02 4.21 -0.91
C LEU A 87 -2.11 3.31 -0.31
N LEU A 88 -3.04 2.82 -1.12
CA LEU A 88 -4.09 1.90 -0.67
C LEU A 88 -3.51 0.56 -0.21
N PHE A 89 -2.55 0.00 -0.95
CA PHE A 89 -1.86 -1.22 -0.56
C PHE A 89 -1.15 -1.07 0.79
N HIS A 90 -0.44 0.05 0.99
CA HIS A 90 0.19 0.39 2.26
C HIS A 90 -0.85 0.49 3.38
N CYS A 91 -1.94 1.22 3.18
CA CYS A 91 -2.98 1.41 4.20
C CYS A 91 -3.64 0.08 4.59
N GLY A 92 -3.98 -0.77 3.60
CA GLY A 92 -4.55 -2.09 3.84
C GLY A 92 -3.60 -3.03 4.58
N TRP A 93 -2.31 -3.00 4.22
CA TRP A 93 -1.27 -3.79 4.89
C TRP A 93 -1.02 -3.32 6.34
N ALA A 94 -0.92 -2.01 6.55
CA ALA A 94 -0.74 -1.43 7.89
C ALA A 94 -1.95 -1.71 8.79
N ALA A 95 -3.17 -1.60 8.26
CA ALA A 95 -4.39 -1.97 8.98
C ALA A 95 -4.43 -3.47 9.31
N HIS A 96 -3.85 -4.33 8.47
CA HIS A 96 -3.72 -5.76 8.76
C HIS A 96 -2.67 -6.05 9.84
N LEU A 97 -1.56 -5.33 9.87
CA LEU A 97 -0.54 -5.48 10.91
C LEU A 97 -1.09 -5.10 12.30
N LEU A 98 -1.92 -4.05 12.37
CA LEU A 98 -2.59 -3.60 13.60
C LEU A 98 -3.72 -4.55 14.07
N ASP A 99 -4.09 -5.55 13.28
CA ASP A 99 -5.16 -6.49 13.57
C ASP A 99 -4.66 -7.60 14.51
N ASP A 100 -4.73 -7.36 15.82
CA ASP A 100 -4.32 -8.34 16.83
C ASP A 100 -5.46 -9.33 17.12
N SER A 101 -5.71 -10.23 16.17
CA SER A 101 -6.75 -11.27 16.26
C SER A 101 -8.18 -10.70 16.38
N GLY A 102 -8.47 -9.56 15.73
CA GLY A 102 -9.78 -8.91 15.78
C GLY A 102 -9.97 -7.93 16.93
N GLN A 103 -9.00 -7.79 17.84
CA GLN A 103 -8.98 -6.71 18.83
C GLN A 103 -8.09 -5.59 18.33
N VAL A 104 -8.73 -4.58 17.74
CA VAL A 104 -8.08 -3.30 17.51
C VAL A 104 -7.76 -2.74 18.90
N PRO A 105 -6.49 -2.48 19.27
CA PRO A 105 -6.17 -1.88 20.56
C PRO A 105 -6.65 -0.44 20.54
N ILE A 106 -7.90 -0.24 20.94
CA ILE A 106 -8.43 1.06 21.34
C ILE A 106 -7.82 1.33 22.70
N LYS A 107 -6.75 2.14 22.71
CA LYS A 107 -6.15 2.65 23.94
C LYS A 107 -6.59 4.08 24.15
#